data_AF-C7YV72-F1
#
_entry.id   AF-C7YV72-F1
#
_cell.length_a   1.000
_cell.length_b   1.000
_cell.length_c   1.000
_cell.angle_alpha   90.00
_cell.angle_beta   90.00
_cell.angle_gamma   90.00
#
_symmetry.space_group_name_H-M   'P 1'
#
loop_
_entity.id
_entity.type
_entity.pdbx_description
1 polymer ?
#
loop_
_entity_poly.entity_id
_entity_poly.type
_entity_poly.pdbx_seq_one_letter_code
_entity_poly.pdbx_strand_id
1 'polypeptide(L)'
;MDKNGFVKDDAAYSDASKALTFLHMPPTKYHNPSLTKEEQEVTDQLYRGWLHYWNHESRQDFANGMNGARRFYDFEDMLSYDMFGNTIRGSFKEHFESIFPYWNDGHMEYKDFEVTALSKDFQEDWDREEE
;
A
#
# COMPACT_ATOMS: atom_id res chain seq x y z
N MET A 1 -9.65 15.60 -3.03
CA MET A 1 -10.28 15.27 -1.74
C MET A 1 -11.71 15.75 -1.77
N ASP A 2 -12.66 14.92 -1.36
CA ASP A 2 -14.06 15.31 -1.26
C ASP A 2 -14.33 16.13 0.03
N LYS A 3 -15.58 16.55 0.23
CA LYS A 3 -15.98 17.32 1.41
C LYS A 3 -15.78 16.59 2.76
N ASN A 4 -15.59 15.28 2.72
CA ASN A 4 -15.47 14.41 3.90
C ASN A 4 -14.01 13.98 4.17
N GLY A 5 -13.06 14.40 3.33
CA GLY A 5 -11.65 14.05 3.47
C GLY A 5 -11.19 12.88 2.61
N PHE A 6 -12.03 12.32 1.74
CA PHE A 6 -11.68 11.14 0.95
C PHE A 6 -11.04 11.49 -0.39
N VAL A 7 -10.08 10.68 -0.79
CA VAL A 7 -9.35 10.78 -2.06
C VAL A 7 -9.58 9.50 -2.86
N LYS A 8 -10.02 9.68 -4.10
CA LYS A 8 -10.33 8.60 -5.06
C LYS A 8 -9.41 8.59 -6.29
N ASP A 9 -8.74 9.71 -6.53
CA ASP A 9 -7.84 9.91 -7.67
C ASP A 9 -6.40 9.86 -7.18
N ASP A 10 -5.58 9.03 -7.83
CA ASP A 10 -4.22 8.76 -7.40
C ASP A 10 -3.31 9.99 -7.59
N ALA A 11 -3.67 10.92 -8.46
CA ALA A 11 -2.92 12.15 -8.68
C ALA A 11 -2.90 13.08 -7.45
N ALA A 12 -3.81 12.90 -6.49
CA ALA A 12 -3.88 13.74 -5.30
C ALA A 12 -2.73 13.51 -4.29
N TYR A 13 -2.04 12.36 -4.34
CA TYR A 13 -0.91 12.03 -3.47
C TYR A 13 0.44 12.08 -4.20
N SER A 14 0.59 12.97 -5.18
CA SER A 14 1.76 13.01 -6.08
C SER A 14 3.11 13.35 -5.42
N ASP A 15 3.12 13.81 -4.17
CA ASP A 15 4.33 14.29 -3.48
C ASP A 15 4.24 14.01 -1.97
N ALA A 16 4.98 13.01 -1.51
CA ALA A 16 5.04 12.58 -0.11
C ALA A 16 5.51 13.70 0.83
N SER A 17 6.41 14.58 0.37
CA SER A 17 6.90 15.71 1.18
C SER A 17 5.82 16.74 1.49
N LYS A 18 4.74 16.75 0.70
CA LYS A 18 3.59 17.64 0.87
C LYS A 18 2.40 16.96 1.54
N ALA A 19 2.45 15.66 1.81
CA ALA A 19 1.32 14.89 2.33
C ALA A 19 0.75 15.52 3.61
N LEU A 20 1.61 15.80 4.60
CA LEU A 20 1.21 16.43 5.86
C LEU A 20 0.60 17.83 5.67
N THR A 21 1.13 18.62 4.74
CA THR A 21 0.56 19.94 4.40
C THR A 21 -0.82 19.79 3.76
N PHE A 22 -0.95 18.87 2.81
CA PHE A 22 -2.22 18.54 2.15
C PHE A 22 -3.28 18.04 3.14
N LEU A 23 -2.87 17.26 4.14
CA LEU A 23 -3.71 16.77 5.22
C LEU A 23 -3.99 17.81 6.32
N HIS A 24 -3.32 18.97 6.29
CA HIS A 24 -3.35 19.96 7.38
C HIS A 24 -2.94 19.36 8.73
N MET A 25 -1.96 18.46 8.73
CA MET A 25 -1.44 17.77 9.91
C MET A 25 0.00 18.22 10.22
N PRO A 26 0.39 18.29 11.51
CA PRO A 26 1.78 18.53 11.87
C PRO A 26 2.63 17.29 11.55
N PRO A 27 3.92 17.45 11.23
CA PRO A 27 4.80 16.30 11.04
C PRO A 27 4.84 15.39 12.26
N THR A 28 4.80 14.09 12.01
CA THR A 28 4.99 13.09 13.06
C THR A 28 6.44 13.16 13.56
N LYS A 29 6.67 12.76 14.82
CA LYS A 29 8.03 12.68 15.38
C LYS A 29 8.94 11.66 14.68
N TYR A 30 8.36 10.80 13.84
CA TYR A 30 9.06 9.76 13.10
C TYR A 30 9.40 10.20 11.67
N HIS A 31 8.84 11.32 11.20
CA HIS A 31 9.13 11.83 9.87
C HIS A 31 10.61 12.23 9.77
N ASN A 32 11.30 11.63 8.82
CA ASN A 32 12.70 11.88 8.54
C ASN A 32 12.84 12.40 7.11
N PRO A 33 13.14 13.70 6.90
CA PRO A 33 13.27 14.28 5.56
C PRO A 33 14.35 13.63 4.69
N SER A 34 15.30 12.89 5.29
CA SER A 34 16.31 12.14 4.51
C SER A 34 15.77 10.86 3.88
N LEU A 35 14.55 10.43 4.25
CA LEU A 35 13.87 9.23 3.76
C LEU A 35 12.66 9.55 2.85
N THR A 36 12.50 10.80 2.43
CA THR A 36 11.37 11.23 1.58
C THR A 36 11.34 10.51 0.24
N LYS A 37 12.49 10.08 -0.28
CA LYS A 37 12.54 9.29 -1.52
C LYS A 37 11.85 7.93 -1.33
N GLU A 38 12.12 7.28 -0.21
CA GLU A 38 11.56 6.00 0.17
C GLU A 38 10.06 6.11 0.49
N GLU A 39 9.65 7.19 1.17
CA GLU A 39 8.23 7.52 1.37
C GLU A 39 7.50 7.71 0.03
N GLN A 40 8.12 8.41 -0.92
CA GLN A 40 7.58 8.63 -2.26
C GLN A 40 7.45 7.31 -3.03
N GLU A 41 8.45 6.44 -2.98
CA GLU A 41 8.43 5.15 -3.65
C GLU A 41 7.27 4.27 -3.16
N VAL A 42 7.09 4.17 -1.85
CA VAL A 42 5.97 3.45 -1.24
C VAL A 42 4.63 4.09 -1.62
N THR A 43 4.55 5.42 -1.61
CA THR A 43 3.33 6.16 -2.01
C THR A 43 2.95 5.85 -3.45
N ASP A 44 3.91 5.87 -4.37
CA ASP A 44 3.68 5.63 -5.80
C ASP A 44 3.36 4.17 -6.11
N GLN A 45 4.18 3.24 -5.60
CA GLN A 45 4.04 1.82 -5.94
C GLN A 45 2.82 1.17 -5.28
N LEU A 46 2.58 1.45 -4.00
CA LEU A 46 1.52 0.76 -3.25
C LEU A 46 0.25 1.58 -3.24
N TYR A 47 0.25 2.79 -2.68
CA TYR A 47 -1.00 3.47 -2.37
C TYR A 47 -1.65 4.09 -3.61
N ARG A 48 -0.90 4.89 -4.37
CA ARG A 48 -1.38 5.41 -5.66
C ARG A 48 -1.63 4.27 -6.64
N GLY A 49 -0.73 3.29 -6.69
CA GLY A 49 -0.89 2.08 -7.49
C GLY A 49 -2.20 1.33 -7.21
N TRP A 50 -2.53 1.07 -5.94
CA TRP A 50 -3.77 0.40 -5.55
C TRP A 50 -5.01 1.23 -5.84
N LEU A 51 -4.98 2.51 -5.52
CA LEU A 51 -6.09 3.43 -5.78
C LEU A 51 -6.40 3.48 -7.28
N HIS A 52 -5.35 3.55 -8.12
CA HIS A 52 -5.48 3.52 -9.57
C HIS A 52 -6.03 2.17 -10.06
N TYR A 53 -5.45 1.06 -9.58
CA TYR A 53 -5.87 -0.28 -9.98
C TYR A 53 -7.36 -0.51 -9.70
N TRP A 54 -7.82 -0.29 -8.47
CA TRP A 54 -9.21 -0.55 -8.09
C TRP A 54 -10.19 0.38 -8.80
N ASN A 55 -9.82 1.65 -9.01
CA ASN A 55 -10.77 2.62 -9.55
C ASN A 55 -10.78 2.67 -11.08
N HIS A 56 -9.76 2.12 -11.76
CA HIS A 56 -9.61 2.23 -13.21
C HIS A 56 -9.31 0.93 -13.96
N GLU A 57 -8.65 -0.06 -13.34
CA GLU A 57 -8.16 -1.26 -14.04
C GLU A 57 -8.89 -2.56 -13.68
N SER A 58 -9.26 -2.74 -12.40
CA SER A 58 -9.68 -4.03 -11.82
C SER A 58 -10.82 -4.70 -12.59
N ARG A 59 -11.79 -3.91 -13.05
CA ARG A 59 -12.97 -4.40 -13.75
C ARG A 59 -12.62 -5.02 -15.10
N GLN A 60 -11.66 -4.43 -15.80
CA GLN A 60 -11.18 -4.93 -17.09
C GLN A 60 -10.26 -6.14 -16.87
N ASP A 61 -9.42 -6.07 -15.84
CA ASP A 61 -8.44 -7.11 -15.54
C ASP A 61 -9.06 -8.40 -14.98
N PHE A 62 -10.30 -8.34 -14.50
CA PHE A 62 -11.07 -9.51 -14.08
C PHE A 62 -11.13 -10.62 -15.14
N ALA A 63 -11.26 -10.26 -16.41
CA ALA A 63 -11.27 -11.24 -17.51
C ALA A 63 -9.97 -12.05 -17.60
N ASN A 64 -8.88 -11.54 -17.01
CA ASN A 64 -7.57 -12.18 -16.94
C ASN A 64 -7.29 -12.79 -15.57
N GLY A 65 -8.29 -12.95 -14.70
CA GLY A 65 -8.11 -13.47 -13.35
C GLY A 65 -7.43 -12.49 -12.38
N MET A 66 -7.52 -11.19 -12.66
CA MET A 66 -6.94 -10.12 -11.83
C MET A 66 -5.40 -10.17 -11.74
N ASN A 67 -4.75 -10.56 -12.84
CA ASN A 67 -3.29 -10.68 -12.93
C ASN A 67 -2.56 -9.35 -12.67
N GLY A 68 -3.16 -8.22 -13.01
CA GLY A 68 -2.63 -6.89 -12.77
C GLY A 68 -2.41 -6.61 -11.29
N ALA A 69 -3.27 -7.10 -10.39
CA ALA A 69 -3.09 -6.95 -8.94
C ALA A 69 -1.86 -7.70 -8.40
N ARG A 70 -1.33 -8.68 -9.12
CA ARG A 70 -0.16 -9.47 -8.67
C ARG A 70 1.09 -8.62 -8.51
N ARG A 71 1.20 -7.48 -9.20
CA ARG A 71 2.36 -6.58 -9.16
C ARG A 71 2.62 -5.95 -7.78
N PHE A 72 1.64 -5.97 -6.90
CA PHE A 72 1.73 -5.38 -5.57
C PHE A 72 2.17 -6.39 -4.50
N TYR A 73 2.45 -7.64 -4.88
CA TYR A 73 2.77 -8.71 -3.95
C TYR A 73 4.07 -9.41 -4.33
N ASP A 74 4.92 -9.59 -3.33
CA ASP A 74 5.94 -10.62 -3.34
C ASP A 74 5.35 -11.89 -2.73
N PHE A 75 4.91 -12.84 -3.56
CA PHE A 75 4.18 -14.01 -3.07
C PHE A 75 5.01 -14.93 -2.17
N GLU A 76 6.34 -14.94 -2.32
CA GLU A 76 7.21 -15.78 -1.51
C GLU A 76 7.30 -15.24 -0.08
N ASP A 77 7.39 -13.92 0.04
CA ASP A 77 7.55 -13.23 1.32
C ASP A 77 6.27 -12.65 1.93
N MET A 78 5.16 -12.67 1.20
CA MET A 78 3.89 -12.13 1.67
C MET A 78 3.29 -13.00 2.79
N LEU A 79 2.83 -12.29 3.80
CA LEU A 79 2.14 -12.79 4.98
C LEU A 79 0.88 -11.94 5.13
N SER A 80 -0.27 -12.57 5.35
CA SER A 80 -1.50 -11.84 5.63
C SER A 80 -2.07 -12.21 6.99
N TYR A 81 -2.50 -11.19 7.71
CA TYR A 81 -3.29 -11.29 8.93
C TYR A 81 -4.50 -10.40 8.73
N ASP A 82 -5.69 -10.97 8.79
CA ASP A 82 -6.92 -10.19 8.76
C ASP A 82 -7.96 -10.77 9.73
N MET A 83 -9.17 -10.22 9.71
CA MET A 83 -10.27 -10.65 10.59
C MET A 83 -10.79 -12.06 10.27
N PHE A 84 -10.45 -12.63 9.11
CA PHE A 84 -10.88 -13.94 8.62
C PHE A 84 -9.81 -15.01 8.77
N GLY A 85 -8.58 -14.63 9.12
CA GLY A 85 -7.53 -15.54 9.52
C GLY A 85 -6.15 -15.10 9.06
N ASN A 86 -5.23 -16.06 9.08
CA ASN A 86 -3.83 -15.82 8.81
C ASN A 86 -3.40 -16.70 7.64
N THR A 87 -2.75 -16.11 6.65
CA THR A 87 -2.03 -16.86 5.62
C THR A 87 -0.54 -16.77 5.90
N ILE A 88 0.06 -17.91 6.20
CA ILE A 88 1.50 -17.99 6.47
C ILE A 88 2.32 -17.64 5.23
N ARG A 89 3.56 -17.19 5.45
CA ARG A 89 4.54 -16.91 4.40
C ARG A 89 4.65 -18.08 3.43
N GLY A 90 4.73 -17.79 2.13
CA GLY A 90 4.78 -18.78 1.05
C GLY A 90 3.43 -19.40 0.66
N SER A 91 2.35 -19.18 1.43
CA SER A 91 1.01 -19.68 1.11
C SER A 91 0.06 -18.61 0.55
N PHE A 92 0.51 -17.35 0.45
CA PHE A 92 -0.37 -16.24 0.05
C PHE A 92 -0.88 -16.34 -1.38
N LYS A 93 -0.15 -16.97 -2.29
CA LYS A 93 -0.57 -17.10 -3.69
C LYS A 93 -1.91 -17.82 -3.85
N GLU A 94 -2.09 -18.95 -3.17
CA GLU A 94 -3.34 -19.71 -3.24
C GLU A 94 -4.51 -18.90 -2.67
N HIS A 95 -4.25 -18.20 -1.56
CA HIS A 95 -5.22 -17.28 -0.96
C HIS A 95 -5.61 -16.18 -1.96
N PHE A 96 -4.64 -15.52 -2.60
CA PHE A 96 -4.85 -14.50 -3.62
C PHE A 96 -5.73 -15.03 -4.75
N GLU A 97 -5.39 -16.19 -5.32
CA GLU A 97 -6.14 -16.79 -6.43
C GLU A 97 -7.59 -17.15 -6.06
N SER A 98 -7.83 -17.47 -4.79
CA SER A 98 -9.18 -17.75 -4.29
C SER A 98 -10.02 -16.50 -4.03
N ILE A 99 -9.43 -15.40 -3.55
CA ILE A 99 -10.17 -14.24 -3.06
C ILE A 99 -10.31 -13.14 -4.10
N PHE A 100 -9.23 -12.81 -4.81
CA PHE A 100 -9.19 -11.62 -5.66
C PHE A 100 -10.29 -11.58 -6.73
N PRO A 101 -10.66 -12.68 -7.41
CA PRO A 101 -11.75 -12.67 -8.38
C PRO A 101 -13.10 -12.16 -7.82
N TYR A 102 -13.36 -12.30 -6.52
CA TYR A 102 -14.59 -11.79 -5.87
C TYR A 102 -14.61 -10.28 -5.71
N TRP A 103 -13.45 -9.61 -5.78
CA TRP A 103 -13.31 -8.18 -5.50
C TRP A 103 -13.30 -7.32 -6.78
N ASN A 104 -13.56 -7.90 -7.95
CA ASN A 104 -13.33 -7.28 -9.25
C ASN A 104 -14.00 -5.92 -9.52
N ASP A 105 -15.12 -5.62 -8.86
CA ASP A 105 -15.84 -4.35 -8.94
C ASP A 105 -15.65 -3.51 -7.66
N GLY A 106 -14.50 -3.67 -7.02
CA GLY A 106 -14.10 -2.92 -5.84
C GLY A 106 -13.82 -1.45 -6.17
N HIS A 107 -14.10 -0.58 -5.21
CA HIS A 107 -13.72 0.83 -5.23
C HIS A 107 -12.88 1.12 -3.99
N MET A 108 -11.82 1.90 -4.16
CA MET A 108 -10.90 2.25 -3.07
C MET A 108 -10.81 3.75 -2.88
N GLU A 109 -10.85 4.17 -1.63
CA GLU A 109 -10.67 5.56 -1.23
C GLU A 109 -9.79 5.61 0.00
N TYR A 110 -8.88 6.58 0.06
CA TYR A 110 -8.12 6.87 1.26
C TYR A 110 -8.61 8.14 1.93
N LYS A 111 -8.46 8.19 3.25
CA LYS A 111 -8.65 9.37 4.05
C LYS A 111 -7.50 9.47 5.04
N ASP A 112 -6.97 10.67 5.23
CA ASP A 112 -5.92 10.97 6.22
C ASP A 112 -4.69 10.06 6.09
N PHE A 113 -4.19 9.90 4.86
CA PHE A 113 -3.11 8.97 4.51
C PHE A 113 -1.72 9.63 4.50
N GLU A 114 -0.81 9.08 5.32
CA GLU A 114 0.61 9.46 5.39
C GLU A 114 1.48 8.19 5.31
N VAL A 115 2.64 8.31 4.65
CA VAL A 115 3.72 7.31 4.72
C VAL A 115 4.85 7.89 5.55
N THR A 116 5.36 7.09 6.48
CA THR A 116 6.60 7.40 7.19
C THR A 116 7.58 6.25 7.00
N ALA A 117 8.70 6.52 6.34
CA ALA A 117 9.78 5.54 6.21
C ALA A 117 10.68 5.60 7.46
N LEU A 118 11.08 4.44 7.97
CA LEU A 118 11.94 4.33 9.15
C LEU A 118 13.39 3.98 8.80
N SER A 119 13.62 3.42 7.61
CA SER A 119 14.93 3.03 7.10
C SER A 119 14.95 3.10 5.58
N LYS A 120 16.16 3.13 4.99
CA LYS A 120 16.36 3.04 3.54
C LYS A 120 16.21 1.61 3.02
N ASP A 121 16.72 0.69 3.82
CA ASP A 121 16.76 -0.73 3.54
C ASP A 121 15.95 -1.47 4.62
N PHE A 122 15.44 -2.64 4.28
CA PHE A 122 14.90 -3.57 5.27
C PHE A 122 16.06 -4.03 6.18
N GLN A 123 16.21 -3.42 7.36
CA GLN A 123 17.17 -3.89 8.37
C GLN A 123 16.51 -4.97 9.21
N GLU A 124 16.82 -6.24 8.91
CA GLU A 124 16.74 -7.32 9.90
C GLU A 124 17.93 -7.21 10.86
N ASP A 125 17.93 -6.19 11.73
CA ASP A 125 18.84 -6.16 12.88
C ASP A 125 18.21 -6.98 14.04
N TRP A 126 18.01 -8.28 13.83
CA TRP A 126 17.61 -9.21 14.88
C TRP A 126 18.78 -9.89 15.60
N ASP A 127 20.03 -9.65 15.18
CA ASP A 127 21.25 -10.23 15.78
C ASP A 127 21.96 -9.30 16.79
N ARG A 128 21.21 -8.51 17.57
CA ARG A 128 21.78 -7.74 18.69
C ARG A 128 20.96 -7.92 19.97
N GLU A 129 21.22 -9.02 20.67
CA GLU A 129 21.51 -9.05 22.11
C GLU A 129 21.74 -10.50 22.57
N GLU A 130 22.96 -11.01 22.32
CA GLU A 130 23.61 -11.97 23.21
C GLU A 130 25.09 -11.53 23.38
N GLU A 131 25.32 -10.58 24.28
CA GLU A 131 26.60 -10.41 25.00
C GLU A 131 26.33 -10.35 26.51
#